data_AF-A0A967KCH6-F1
#
_entry.id   AF-A0A967KCH6-F1
#
_cell.length_a   1.000
_cell.length_b   1.000
_cell.length_c   1.000
_cell.angle_alpha   90.00
_cell.angle_beta   90.00
_cell.angle_gamma   90.00
#
_symmetry.space_group_name_H-M   'P 1'
#
loop_
_entity.id
_entity.type
_entity.pdbx_description
1 polymer ?
#
loop_
_entity_poly.entity_id
_entity_poly.type
_entity_poly.pdbx_seq_one_letter_code
_entity_poly.pdbx_strand_id
1 'polypeptide(L)'
;MTKWLDWLDSKKGWQFVAIIYIVRWCLILPYMIASKFLFTDAQISQASMSQLREFNPITLFLALVIISPLLETLLECSLPFFIISVIHRKKGKLPPRPWVFIIISALLMTLLHPILAALLPSFITGLFLAYCYAHFANRNFGSALFYTTAFHAAINIVGWSMIVFTGTA
;
A
#
# COMPACT_ATOMS: atom_id res chain seq x y z
N MET A 1 -12.36 -19.31 -9.81
CA MET A 1 -11.66 -18.15 -9.21
C MET A 1 -10.63 -17.49 -10.14
N THR A 2 -10.09 -18.19 -11.15
CA THR A 2 -9.08 -17.65 -12.11
C THR A 2 -9.63 -16.60 -13.08
N LYS A 3 -10.85 -16.80 -13.63
CA LYS A 3 -11.44 -15.92 -14.66
C LYS A 3 -11.50 -14.44 -14.28
N TRP A 4 -11.70 -14.10 -12.99
CA TRP A 4 -11.77 -12.71 -12.55
C TRP A 4 -10.39 -12.06 -12.49
N LEU A 5 -9.38 -12.76 -11.97
CA LEU A 5 -8.00 -12.28 -11.93
C LEU A 5 -7.43 -12.16 -13.35
N ASP A 6 -7.67 -13.14 -14.21
CA ASP A 6 -7.27 -13.09 -15.62
C ASP A 6 -7.92 -11.90 -16.35
N TRP A 7 -9.21 -11.64 -16.08
CA TRP A 7 -9.92 -10.48 -16.60
C TRP A 7 -9.34 -9.15 -16.07
N LEU A 8 -9.00 -9.08 -14.79
CA LEU A 8 -8.41 -7.90 -14.17
C LEU A 8 -7.01 -7.61 -14.76
N ASP A 9 -6.18 -8.65 -14.89
CA ASP A 9 -4.84 -8.56 -15.47
C ASP A 9 -4.86 -8.22 -16.97
N SER A 10 -5.99 -8.42 -17.66
CA SER A 10 -6.17 -8.00 -19.06
C SER A 10 -6.41 -6.49 -19.24
N LYS A 11 -6.65 -5.74 -18.14
CA LYS A 11 -7.02 -4.31 -18.23
C LYS A 11 -5.84 -3.40 -18.55
N LYS A 12 -6.15 -2.23 -19.11
CA LYS A 12 -5.16 -1.15 -19.27
C LYS A 12 -4.64 -0.72 -17.90
N GLY A 13 -3.38 -0.26 -17.83
CA GLY A 13 -2.70 0.01 -16.55
C GLY A 13 -3.50 0.92 -15.59
N TRP A 14 -4.03 2.04 -16.08
CA TRP A 14 -4.84 2.95 -15.26
C TRP A 14 -6.17 2.33 -14.81
N GLN A 15 -6.80 1.49 -15.65
CA GLN A 15 -8.05 0.81 -15.30
C GLN A 15 -7.80 -0.23 -14.21
N PHE A 16 -6.74 -1.00 -14.36
CA PHE A 16 -6.29 -1.95 -13.36
C PHE A 16 -6.07 -1.25 -12.00
N VAL A 17 -5.27 -0.18 -11.97
CA VAL A 17 -4.98 0.59 -10.74
C VAL A 17 -6.26 1.16 -10.12
N ALA A 18 -7.15 1.73 -10.93
CA ALA A 18 -8.42 2.28 -10.43
C ALA A 18 -9.33 1.20 -9.83
N ILE A 19 -9.44 0.04 -10.47
CA ILE A 19 -10.26 -1.08 -9.98
C ILE A 19 -9.70 -1.56 -8.63
N ILE A 20 -8.40 -1.86 -8.55
CA ILE A 20 -7.81 -2.34 -7.30
C ILE A 20 -7.88 -1.29 -6.19
N TYR A 21 -7.80 0.00 -6.52
CA TYR A 21 -7.99 1.11 -5.56
C TYR A 21 -9.39 1.09 -4.95
N ILE A 22 -10.42 0.99 -5.79
CA ILE A 22 -11.81 0.93 -5.32
C ILE A 22 -12.02 -0.33 -4.47
N VAL A 23 -11.57 -1.49 -4.94
CA VAL A 23 -11.73 -2.77 -4.22
C VAL A 23 -11.02 -2.70 -2.86
N ARG A 24 -9.82 -2.10 -2.78
CA ARG A 24 -9.11 -1.89 -1.51
C ARG A 24 -9.94 -1.07 -0.52
N TRP A 25 -10.53 0.03 -0.96
CA TRP A 25 -11.38 0.85 -0.08
C TRP A 25 -12.67 0.14 0.34
N CYS A 26 -13.26 -0.68 -0.53
CA CYS A 26 -14.41 -1.52 -0.16
C CYS A 26 -14.08 -2.52 0.97
N LEU A 27 -12.82 -2.94 1.12
CA LEU A 27 -12.37 -3.80 2.22
C LEU A 27 -11.99 -3.02 3.47
N ILE A 28 -11.33 -1.88 3.30
CA ILE A 28 -10.78 -1.08 4.41
C ILE A 28 -11.85 -0.25 5.11
N LEU A 29 -12.81 0.35 4.37
CA LEU A 29 -13.83 1.22 4.97
C LEU A 29 -14.71 0.49 5.99
N PRO A 30 -15.25 -0.72 5.72
CA PRO A 30 -16.02 -1.44 6.73
C PRO A 30 -15.21 -1.74 7.99
N TYR A 31 -13.94 -2.09 7.83
CA TYR A 31 -13.03 -2.30 8.97
C TYR A 31 -12.83 -1.01 9.78
N MET A 32 -12.54 0.11 9.13
CA MET A 32 -12.36 1.41 9.81
C MET A 32 -13.63 1.86 10.55
N ILE A 33 -14.80 1.61 9.97
CA ILE A 33 -16.08 1.90 10.61
C ILE A 33 -16.25 1.00 11.82
N ALA A 34 -16.10 -0.32 11.67
CA ALA A 34 -16.25 -1.28 12.75
C ALA A 34 -15.23 -1.04 13.88
N SER A 35 -13.97 -0.73 13.56
CA SER A 35 -12.93 -0.52 14.56
C SER A 35 -13.20 0.70 15.44
N LYS A 36 -13.80 1.77 14.87
CA LYS A 36 -14.25 2.94 15.65
C LYS A 36 -15.30 2.57 16.70
N PHE A 37 -16.18 1.62 16.40
CA PHE A 37 -17.21 1.16 17.33
C PHE A 37 -16.73 0.10 18.32
N LEU A 38 -15.75 -0.72 17.94
CA LEU A 38 -15.30 -1.87 18.72
C LEU A 38 -14.09 -1.58 19.63
N PHE A 39 -13.22 -0.63 19.27
CA PHE A 39 -11.95 -0.38 19.95
C PHE A 39 -11.83 1.08 20.43
N THR A 40 -12.82 1.54 21.20
CA THR A 40 -12.99 2.92 21.67
C THR A 40 -11.96 3.40 22.71
N ASP A 41 -10.73 2.85 22.73
CA ASP A 41 -9.64 3.37 23.55
C ASP A 41 -8.88 4.46 22.78
N ALA A 42 -9.46 5.67 22.81
CA ALA A 42 -9.07 6.85 22.04
C ALA A 42 -7.68 7.44 22.37
N GLN A 43 -6.97 6.92 23.38
CA GLN A 43 -5.80 7.60 23.94
C GLN A 43 -4.51 7.43 23.13
N ILE A 44 -4.31 6.30 22.43
CA ILE A 44 -3.06 6.04 21.69
C ILE A 44 -3.06 6.75 20.32
N SER A 45 -4.22 6.86 19.66
CA SER A 45 -4.32 7.49 18.33
C SER A 45 -4.20 9.01 18.36
N GLN A 46 -4.57 9.67 19.46
CA GLN A 46 -4.56 11.14 19.56
C GLN A 46 -3.15 11.71 19.74
N ALA A 47 -2.30 11.07 20.55
CA ALA A 47 -0.95 11.57 20.85
C ALA A 47 -0.02 11.55 19.63
N SER A 48 -0.16 10.56 18.74
CA SER A 48 0.62 10.51 17.50
C SER A 48 0.10 11.51 16.45
N MET A 49 -1.22 11.75 16.41
CA MET A 49 -1.79 12.73 15.49
C MET A 49 -1.51 14.17 15.89
N SER A 50 -1.39 14.48 17.19
CA SER A 50 -1.03 15.84 17.64
C SER A 50 0.38 16.24 17.21
N GLN A 51 1.34 15.32 17.27
CA GLN A 51 2.74 15.57 16.84
C GLN A 51 2.83 15.83 15.33
N LEU A 52 2.04 15.13 14.52
CA LEU A 52 2.03 15.31 13.06
C LEU A 52 1.42 16.65 12.62
N ARG A 53 0.58 17.27 13.46
CA ARG A 53 -0.03 18.59 13.20
C ARG A 53 0.95 19.75 13.35
N GLU A 54 2.04 19.56 14.10
CA GLU A 54 3.07 20.58 14.29
C GLU A 54 3.95 20.79 13.05
N PHE A 55 3.93 19.84 12.11
CA PHE A 55 4.70 19.93 10.87
C PHE A 55 3.98 20.77 9.82
N ASN A 56 4.77 21.53 9.05
CA ASN A 56 4.26 22.26 7.89
C ASN A 56 3.55 21.29 6.91
N PRO A 57 2.33 21.62 6.43
CA PRO A 57 1.55 20.73 5.55
C PRO A 57 2.28 20.31 4.27
N ILE A 58 3.12 21.17 3.71
CA ILE A 58 3.93 20.89 2.52
C ILE A 58 5.01 19.86 2.85
N THR A 59 5.72 20.03 3.97
CA THR A 59 6.72 19.06 4.43
C THR A 59 6.07 17.71 4.69
N LEU A 60 4.91 17.70 5.34
CA LEU A 60 4.13 16.49 5.60
C LEU A 60 3.67 15.82 4.29
N PHE A 61 3.26 16.61 3.29
CA PHE A 61 2.89 16.10 1.97
C PHE A 61 4.09 15.45 1.26
N LEU A 62 5.23 16.14 1.21
CA LEU A 62 6.45 15.58 0.61
C LEU A 62 6.86 14.28 1.31
N ALA A 63 6.86 14.26 2.64
CA ALA A 63 7.22 13.08 3.42
C ALA A 63 6.26 11.92 3.19
N LEU A 64 4.95 12.11 3.41
CA LEU A 64 3.96 11.02 3.43
C LEU A 64 3.41 10.63 2.06
N VAL A 65 3.35 11.56 1.10
CA VAL A 65 2.71 11.32 -0.20
C VAL A 65 3.73 11.07 -1.31
N ILE A 66 4.98 11.56 -1.17
CA ILE A 66 6.00 11.41 -2.20
C ILE A 66 7.12 10.47 -1.74
N ILE A 67 7.81 10.84 -0.65
CA ILE A 67 9.06 10.17 -0.25
C ILE A 67 8.79 8.80 0.35
N SER A 68 7.92 8.69 1.37
CA SER A 68 7.61 7.40 2.02
C SER A 68 7.04 6.39 1.02
N PRO A 69 6.05 6.71 0.17
CA PRO A 69 5.54 5.77 -0.82
C PRO A 69 6.60 5.21 -1.76
N LEU A 70 7.57 6.03 -2.17
CA LEU A 70 8.68 5.59 -3.02
C LEU A 70 9.61 4.63 -2.27
N LEU A 71 10.05 5.01 -1.07
CA LEU A 71 10.95 4.21 -0.24
C LEU A 71 10.30 2.88 0.17
N GLU A 72 9.04 2.91 0.58
CA GLU A 72 8.26 1.73 0.94
C GLU A 72 8.05 0.82 -0.28
N THR A 73 7.75 1.37 -1.46
CA THR A 73 7.67 0.56 -2.69
C THR A 73 9.01 -0.10 -3.04
N LEU A 74 10.13 0.59 -2.78
CA LEU A 74 11.46 0.00 -2.97
C LEU A 74 11.75 -1.13 -1.97
N LEU A 75 11.46 -0.91 -0.69
CA LEU A 75 11.78 -1.85 0.38
C LEU A 75 10.81 -3.03 0.46
N GLU A 76 9.53 -2.79 0.30
CA GLU A 76 8.48 -3.78 0.58
C GLU A 76 8.01 -4.50 -0.67
N CYS A 77 8.19 -3.91 -1.86
CA CYS A 77 7.84 -4.56 -3.13
C CYS A 77 9.08 -4.89 -3.97
N SER A 78 9.93 -3.90 -4.28
CA SER A 78 11.06 -4.11 -5.19
C SER A 78 12.10 -5.09 -4.64
N LEU A 79 12.43 -4.98 -3.35
CA LEU A 79 13.41 -5.85 -2.71
C LEU A 79 12.94 -7.32 -2.62
N PRO A 80 11.74 -7.64 -2.11
CA PRO A 80 11.23 -9.02 -2.13
C PRO A 80 11.10 -9.59 -3.54
N PHE A 81 10.68 -8.77 -4.51
CA PHE A 81 10.66 -9.16 -5.91
C PHE A 81 12.05 -9.60 -6.39
N PHE A 82 13.07 -8.77 -6.13
CA PHE A 82 14.44 -9.06 -6.54
C PHE A 82 14.96 -10.35 -5.90
N ILE A 83 14.83 -10.49 -4.57
CA ILE A 83 15.26 -11.68 -3.83
C ILE A 83 14.60 -12.94 -4.40
N ILE A 84 13.28 -12.93 -4.57
CA ILE A 84 12.53 -14.09 -5.08
C ILE A 84 12.93 -14.40 -6.52
N SER A 85 13.13 -13.38 -7.36
CA SER A 85 13.55 -13.56 -8.76
C SER A 85 14.93 -14.21 -8.87
N VAL A 86 15.86 -13.86 -7.96
CA VAL A 86 17.20 -14.44 -7.87
C VAL A 86 17.14 -15.89 -7.39
N ILE A 87 16.40 -16.17 -6.30
CA ILE A 87 16.22 -17.53 -5.75
C ILE A 87 15.66 -18.48 -6.82
N HIS A 88 14.68 -18.02 -7.60
CA HIS A 88 14.06 -18.83 -8.65
C HIS A 88 14.85 -18.87 -9.95
N ARG A 89 16.03 -18.23 -10.01
CA ARG A 89 16.87 -18.07 -11.22
C ARG A 89 16.12 -17.46 -12.41
N LYS A 90 15.01 -16.77 -12.16
CA LYS A 90 14.18 -16.11 -13.17
C LYS A 90 14.53 -14.62 -13.16
N LYS A 91 15.61 -14.26 -13.85
CA LYS A 91 16.13 -12.89 -13.98
C LYS A 91 15.01 -11.88 -14.27
N GLY A 92 14.48 -11.22 -13.25
CA GLY A 92 13.42 -10.22 -13.36
C GLY A 92 12.03 -10.75 -13.73
N LYS A 93 11.72 -12.03 -13.47
CA LYS A 93 10.37 -12.58 -13.70
C LYS A 93 9.85 -13.33 -12.47
N LEU A 94 8.63 -13.03 -12.07
CA LEU A 94 7.92 -13.80 -11.05
C LEU A 94 7.25 -15.05 -11.67
N PRO A 95 6.91 -16.06 -10.86
CA PRO A 95 6.03 -17.14 -11.31
C PRO A 95 4.65 -16.58 -11.72
N PRO A 96 3.90 -17.27 -12.60
CA PRO A 96 2.57 -16.85 -13.05
C PRO A 96 1.58 -16.59 -11.90
N ARG A 97 1.83 -17.17 -10.73
CA ARG A 97 1.08 -16.95 -9.50
C ARG A 97 2.03 -16.39 -8.43
N PRO A 98 2.19 -15.07 -8.33
CA PRO A 98 3.15 -14.44 -7.42
C PRO A 98 2.66 -14.38 -5.96
N TRP A 99 1.88 -15.36 -5.50
CA TRP A 99 1.25 -15.34 -4.17
C TRP A 99 2.27 -15.28 -3.03
N VAL A 100 3.36 -16.03 -3.14
CA VAL A 100 4.44 -16.02 -2.13
C VAL A 100 5.06 -14.62 -2.02
N PHE A 101 5.31 -13.97 -3.16
CA PHE A 101 5.78 -12.59 -3.20
C PHE A 101 4.76 -11.63 -2.54
N ILE A 102 3.49 -11.73 -2.93
CA ILE A 102 2.43 -10.87 -2.41
C ILE A 102 2.30 -10.98 -0.88
N ILE A 103 2.33 -12.21 -0.34
CA ILE A 103 2.22 -12.46 1.10
C ILE A 103 3.44 -11.91 1.84
N ILE A 104 4.65 -12.15 1.34
CA ILE A 104 5.90 -11.65 1.97
C ILE A 104 5.90 -10.13 2.01
N SER A 105 5.57 -9.48 0.90
CA SER A 105 5.48 -8.01 0.83
C SER A 105 4.42 -7.45 1.77
N ALA A 106 3.25 -8.09 1.88
CA ALA A 106 2.21 -7.66 2.81
C ALA A 106 2.61 -7.82 4.28
N LEU A 107 3.34 -8.87 4.62
CA LEU A 107 3.90 -9.06 5.95
C LEU A 107 4.98 -8.01 6.26
N LEU A 108 5.85 -7.69 5.30
CA LEU A 108 6.85 -6.63 5.47
C LEU A 108 6.21 -5.26 5.72
N MET A 109 5.21 -4.89 4.91
CA MET A 109 4.39 -3.68 5.15
C MET A 109 3.84 -3.69 6.58
N THR A 110 3.28 -4.80 7.03
CA THR A 110 2.71 -4.91 8.39
C THR A 110 3.76 -4.75 9.49
N LEU A 111 4.95 -5.35 9.33
CA LEU A 111 6.02 -5.33 10.32
C LEU A 111 6.68 -3.95 10.47
N LEU A 112 6.73 -3.17 9.38
CA LEU A 112 7.31 -1.83 9.37
C LEU A 112 6.35 -0.75 9.88
N HIS A 113 5.08 -1.10 10.10
CA HIS A 113 4.07 -0.20 10.66
C HIS A 113 3.88 -0.46 12.16
N PRO A 114 3.54 0.57 12.97
CA PRO A 114 3.42 0.43 14.41
C PRO A 114 2.42 -0.68 14.80
N ILE A 115 2.95 -1.67 15.54
CA ILE A 115 2.42 -3.03 15.74
C ILE A 115 1.01 -3.09 16.35
N LEU A 116 0.53 -2.03 17.01
CA LEU A 116 -0.66 -2.12 17.87
C LEU A 116 -1.97 -1.59 17.27
N ALA A 117 -1.96 -0.78 16.20
CA ALA A 117 -3.18 -0.13 15.70
C ALA A 117 -3.50 -0.34 14.21
N ALA A 118 -2.55 -0.86 13.42
CA ALA A 118 -2.68 -0.86 11.95
C ALA A 118 -2.43 -2.22 11.29
N LEU A 119 -2.35 -3.32 12.03
CA LEU A 119 -1.97 -4.63 11.47
C LEU A 119 -2.79 -5.04 10.24
N LEU A 120 -4.12 -5.09 10.37
CA LEU A 120 -4.98 -5.52 9.27
C LEU A 120 -5.02 -4.50 8.11
N PRO A 121 -5.18 -3.18 8.33
CA PRO A 121 -5.07 -2.19 7.27
C PRO A 121 -3.74 -2.19 6.52
N SER A 122 -2.62 -2.31 7.23
CA SER A 122 -1.28 -2.39 6.65
C SER A 122 -1.11 -3.67 5.84
N PHE A 123 -1.55 -4.82 6.36
CA PHE A 123 -1.50 -6.09 5.62
C PHE A 123 -2.32 -6.03 4.33
N ILE A 124 -3.59 -5.59 4.39
CA ILE A 124 -4.44 -5.44 3.21
C ILE A 124 -3.80 -4.46 2.23
N THR A 125 -3.31 -3.32 2.68
CA THR A 125 -2.63 -2.35 1.80
C THR A 125 -1.42 -2.99 1.10
N GLY A 126 -0.58 -3.70 1.86
CA GLY A 126 0.57 -4.42 1.32
C GLY A 126 0.21 -5.49 0.29
N LEU A 127 -0.91 -6.21 0.46
CA LEU A 127 -1.40 -7.17 -0.55
C LEU A 127 -1.70 -6.47 -1.89
N PHE A 128 -2.37 -5.32 -1.83
CA PHE A 128 -2.76 -4.57 -3.03
C PHE A 128 -1.55 -3.89 -3.69
N LEU A 129 -0.63 -3.32 -2.91
CA LEU A 129 0.63 -2.77 -3.41
C LEU A 129 1.46 -3.85 -4.12
N ALA A 130 1.63 -5.00 -3.49
CA ALA A 130 2.41 -6.10 -4.06
C ALA A 130 1.73 -6.68 -5.31
N TYR A 131 0.40 -6.83 -5.32
CA TYR A 131 -0.31 -7.28 -6.52
C TYR A 131 -0.17 -6.27 -7.67
N CYS A 132 -0.26 -4.96 -7.37
CA CYS A 132 -0.01 -3.90 -8.34
C CYS A 132 1.41 -3.98 -8.90
N TYR A 133 2.40 -4.13 -8.02
CA TYR A 133 3.80 -4.26 -8.41
C TYR A 133 4.02 -5.48 -9.32
N ALA A 134 3.49 -6.64 -8.94
CA ALA A 134 3.61 -7.87 -9.72
C ALA A 134 2.99 -7.76 -11.12
N HIS A 135 1.84 -7.09 -11.24
CA HIS A 135 1.17 -6.85 -12.53
C HIS A 135 2.08 -6.09 -13.51
N PHE A 136 2.72 -5.02 -13.04
CA PHE A 136 3.56 -4.17 -13.89
C PHE A 136 5.02 -4.66 -14.02
N ALA A 137 5.51 -5.47 -13.08
CA ALA A 137 6.88 -5.98 -13.09
C ALA A 137 7.18 -6.86 -14.31
N ASN A 138 6.15 -7.49 -14.90
CA ASN A 138 6.27 -8.23 -16.16
C ASN A 138 6.61 -7.33 -17.37
N ARG A 139 6.36 -6.01 -17.28
CA ARG A 139 6.69 -5.05 -18.33
C ARG A 139 8.11 -4.52 -18.18
N ASN A 140 8.42 -3.96 -17.01
CA ASN A 140 9.74 -3.50 -16.60
C ASN A 140 9.69 -2.98 -15.16
N PHE A 141 10.87 -2.86 -14.54
CA PHE A 141 11.04 -2.31 -13.19
C PHE A 141 10.47 -0.90 -13.04
N GLY A 142 10.77 0.02 -13.97
CA GLY A 142 10.33 1.42 -13.89
C GLY A 142 8.82 1.57 -13.85
N SER A 143 8.09 0.77 -14.65
CA SER A 143 6.62 0.74 -14.63
C SER A 143 6.10 0.21 -13.30
N ALA A 144 6.67 -0.89 -12.78
CA ALA A 144 6.26 -1.45 -11.50
C ALA A 144 6.45 -0.46 -10.36
N LEU A 145 7.62 0.18 -10.30
CA LEU A 145 7.92 1.19 -9.31
C LEU A 145 6.98 2.39 -9.43
N PHE A 146 6.82 2.95 -10.63
CA PHE A 146 6.02 4.15 -10.84
C PHE A 146 4.54 3.94 -10.51
N TYR A 147 3.90 2.91 -11.08
CA TYR A 147 2.47 2.68 -10.85
C TYR A 147 2.17 2.29 -9.41
N THR A 148 3.03 1.48 -8.77
CA THR A 148 2.84 1.10 -7.36
C THR A 148 3.07 2.28 -6.43
N THR A 149 4.10 3.09 -6.67
CA THR A 149 4.36 4.31 -5.88
C THR A 149 3.21 5.31 -6.04
N ALA A 150 2.70 5.53 -7.26
CA ALA A 150 1.57 6.41 -7.49
C ALA A 150 0.28 5.91 -6.83
N PHE A 151 0.05 4.59 -6.88
CA PHE A 151 -1.06 3.94 -6.18
C PHE A 151 -0.96 4.09 -4.67
N HIS A 152 0.25 3.92 -4.10
CA HIS A 152 0.52 4.13 -2.68
C HIS A 152 0.34 5.60 -2.28
N ALA A 153 0.91 6.52 -3.05
CA ALA A 153 0.73 7.96 -2.86
C ALA A 153 -0.75 8.35 -2.84
N ALA A 154 -1.57 7.80 -3.74
CA ALA A 154 -3.01 8.05 -3.75
C ALA A 154 -3.72 7.57 -2.46
N ILE A 155 -3.29 6.45 -1.89
CA ILE A 155 -3.78 5.99 -0.58
C ILE A 155 -3.35 6.97 0.52
N ASN A 156 -2.09 7.41 0.51
CA ASN A 156 -1.55 8.31 1.51
C ASN A 156 -2.12 9.73 1.42
N ILE A 157 -2.57 10.19 0.24
CA ILE A 157 -3.30 11.46 0.09
C ILE A 157 -4.53 11.47 0.97
N VAL A 158 -5.27 10.35 1.07
CA VAL A 158 -6.45 10.27 1.94
C VAL A 158 -6.03 10.44 3.40
N GLY A 159 -5.00 9.72 3.86
CA GLY A 159 -4.47 9.86 5.22
C GLY A 159 -3.95 11.27 5.53
N TRP A 160 -3.16 11.85 4.63
CA TRP A 160 -2.64 13.22 4.73
C TRP A 160 -3.77 14.24 4.80
N SER A 161 -4.78 14.13 3.93
CA SER A 161 -5.92 15.06 3.92
C SER A 161 -6.70 15.03 5.23
N MET A 162 -6.87 13.84 5.84
CA MET A 162 -7.50 13.71 7.14
C MET A 162 -6.69 14.40 8.24
N ILE A 163 -5.36 14.31 8.23
CA ILE A 163 -4.49 14.99 9.21
C ILE A 163 -4.63 16.52 9.08
N VAL A 164 -4.54 17.04 7.85
CA VAL A 164 -4.59 18.49 7.58
C VAL A 164 -5.97 19.08 7.88
N PHE A 165 -7.05 18.43 7.42
CA PHE A 165 -8.41 18.96 7.62
C PHE A 165 -8.92 18.80 9.05
N THR A 166 -8.49 17.79 9.79
CA THR A 166 -8.87 17.65 11.21
C THR A 166 -7.97 18.44 12.16
N GLY A 167 -6.79 18.88 11.70
CA GLY A 167 -5.84 19.70 12.44
C GLY A 167 -6.02 21.21 12.29
N THR A 168 -6.91 21.66 11.40
CA THR A 168 -7.21 23.07 11.13
C THR A 168 -8.53 23.56 11.75
N ALA A 169 -9.15 22.71 12.59
CA ALA A 169 -10.39 23.00 13.33
C ALA A 169 -10.10 23.28 14.81
#